data_AF-A0A258F4U3-F1
#
_entry.id   AF-A0A258F4U3-F1
#
_cell.length_a   1.000
_cell.length_b   1.000
_cell.length_c   1.000
_cell.angle_alpha   90.00
_cell.angle_beta   90.00
_cell.angle_gamma   90.00
#
_symmetry.space_group_name_H-M   'P 1'
#
loop_
_entity.id
_entity.type
_entity.pdbx_description
1 polymer ?
#
loop_
_entity_poly.entity_id
_entity_poly.type
_entity_poly.pdbx_seq_one_letter_code
_entity_poly.pdbx_strand_id
1 'polypeptide(L)'
;HSGDYTCRQLLKKANVEFVCTTEDPTDDLKYHQQLAKSDFSIKISTAFRPDKAILISNDGYNDYINSLENVVGTAINTYTDLCDALKSRIDFFHKNGCRISDHGLSHLYYENFTENEINTIFKKKRDNQFISDEEASKFQSALLLFLCETYHEYGWVQQFHLGALRNNNTRMLKILGPDTGWDSIGDYPQAQKLSAFLNSLDSKDKLCKTIIYNLNPADNEVMATMIGNFNDGSVKGKVQWGSGWWFLDQKDGMTKQINTLSSMGLISCFIGMLTDSRSFLSFPRHEYFRRILCNLLGEEIKKGELPNDMEWIGKLVSDISYNNAKAYFDL
;
A
#
# COMPACT_ATOMS: atom_id res chain seq x y z
N HIS A 1 -28.93 18.03 16.57
CA HIS A 1 -28.07 16.90 16.19
C HIS A 1 -27.35 16.42 17.44
N SER A 2 -27.54 15.16 17.86
CA SER A 2 -26.80 14.61 19.00
C SER A 2 -25.31 14.51 18.63
N GLY A 3 -24.42 14.97 19.50
CA GLY A 3 -22.97 14.94 19.27
C GLY A 3 -22.38 13.52 19.22
N ASP A 4 -23.20 12.50 19.46
CA ASP A 4 -22.81 11.09 19.65
C ASP A 4 -22.32 10.38 18.38
N TYR A 5 -22.58 10.95 17.20
CA TYR A 5 -22.27 10.33 15.90
C TYR A 5 -21.37 11.20 15.00
N THR A 6 -20.58 12.08 15.60
CA THR A 6 -19.48 12.75 14.87
C THR A 6 -18.42 11.73 14.47
N CYS A 7 -17.61 12.03 13.44
CA CYS A 7 -16.53 11.13 12.99
C CYS A 7 -15.59 10.72 14.14
N ARG A 8 -15.23 11.66 15.02
CA ARG A 8 -14.41 11.38 16.22
C ARG A 8 -15.09 10.41 17.19
N GLN A 9 -16.41 10.54 17.38
CA GLN A 9 -17.15 9.63 18.25
C GLN A 9 -17.34 8.24 17.62
N LEU A 10 -17.51 8.15 16.31
CA LEU A 10 -17.57 6.87 15.60
C LEU A 10 -16.26 6.09 15.77
N LEU A 11 -15.11 6.75 15.62
CA LEU A 11 -13.81 6.12 15.87
C LEU A 11 -13.67 5.60 17.31
N LYS A 12 -14.07 6.41 18.30
CA LYS A 12 -14.06 6.00 19.71
C LYS A 12 -14.98 4.82 19.98
N LYS A 13 -16.20 4.84 19.46
CA LYS A 13 -17.17 3.73 19.59
C LYS A 13 -16.66 2.44 18.95
N ALA A 14 -15.90 2.55 17.86
CA ALA A 14 -15.27 1.42 17.18
C ALA A 14 -13.95 0.95 17.84
N ASN A 15 -13.56 1.56 18.97
CA ASN A 15 -12.31 1.26 19.69
C ASN A 15 -11.06 1.36 18.80
N VAL A 16 -11.02 2.39 17.95
CA VAL A 16 -9.88 2.67 17.07
C VAL A 16 -8.77 3.36 17.86
N GLU A 17 -7.55 2.85 17.78
CA GLU A 17 -6.37 3.47 18.40
C GLU A 17 -5.51 4.24 17.39
N PHE A 18 -5.46 3.75 16.15
CA PHE A 18 -4.65 4.30 15.08
C PHE A 18 -5.40 4.30 13.75
N VAL A 19 -5.28 5.39 12.99
CA VAL A 19 -5.72 5.48 11.59
C VAL A 19 -4.58 6.00 10.75
N CYS A 20 -4.33 5.36 9.62
CA CYS A 20 -3.45 5.86 8.58
C CYS A 20 -4.32 6.32 7.40
N THR A 21 -4.25 7.61 7.06
CA THR A 21 -4.82 8.11 5.80
C THR A 21 -3.83 7.87 4.66
N THR A 22 -4.22 8.21 3.43
CA THR A 22 -3.36 8.07 2.24
C THR A 22 -3.39 9.39 1.50
N GLU A 23 -2.24 10.04 1.37
CA GLU A 23 -2.14 11.40 0.84
C GLU A 23 -1.14 11.45 -0.32
N ASP A 24 -1.37 12.41 -1.22
CA ASP A 24 -0.55 12.68 -2.38
C ASP A 24 0.73 13.45 -1.97
N PRO A 25 1.89 13.25 -2.62
CA PRO A 25 3.10 14.01 -2.33
C PRO A 25 2.93 15.54 -2.33
N THR A 26 1.94 16.05 -3.06
CA THR A 26 1.62 17.48 -3.14
C THR A 26 0.82 18.02 -1.95
N ASP A 27 0.29 17.16 -1.08
CA ASP A 27 -0.55 17.59 0.04
C ASP A 27 0.27 18.27 1.16
N ASP A 28 -0.34 19.29 1.78
CA ASP A 28 0.28 20.11 2.83
C ASP A 28 0.18 19.51 4.24
N LEU A 29 -0.56 18.40 4.39
CA LEU A 29 -0.83 17.71 5.65
C LEU A 29 -1.35 18.63 6.77
N LYS A 30 -2.04 19.75 6.43
CA LYS A 30 -2.47 20.75 7.41
C LYS A 30 -3.36 20.17 8.51
N TYR A 31 -4.21 19.20 8.16
CA TYR A 31 -5.13 18.58 9.12
C TYR A 31 -4.41 17.60 10.04
N HIS A 32 -3.40 16.87 9.55
CA HIS A 32 -2.52 16.04 10.39
C HIS A 32 -1.75 16.90 11.38
N GLN A 33 -1.20 18.04 10.93
CA GLN A 33 -0.52 19.00 11.81
C GLN A 33 -1.45 19.58 12.88
N GLN A 34 -2.71 19.89 12.52
CA GLN A 34 -3.71 20.36 13.49
C GLN A 34 -4.08 19.27 14.50
N LEU A 35 -4.29 18.03 14.03
CA LEU A 35 -4.64 16.90 14.88
C LEU A 35 -3.52 16.55 15.85
N ALA A 36 -2.26 16.57 15.39
CA ALA A 36 -1.08 16.35 16.22
C ALA A 36 -0.92 17.38 17.35
N LYS A 37 -1.49 18.58 17.18
CA LYS A 37 -1.50 19.66 18.20
C LYS A 37 -2.77 19.68 19.05
N SER A 38 -3.71 18.75 18.82
CA SER A 38 -5.00 18.71 19.51
C SER A 38 -5.03 17.62 20.59
N ASP A 39 -5.98 17.71 21.52
CA ASP A 39 -6.21 16.69 22.56
C ASP A 39 -6.93 15.43 22.04
N PHE A 40 -6.86 15.15 20.73
CA PHE A 40 -7.51 13.98 20.15
C PHE A 40 -6.70 12.71 20.45
N SER A 41 -7.30 11.79 21.19
CA SER A 41 -6.61 10.60 21.73
C SER A 41 -6.26 9.52 20.71
N ILE A 42 -6.88 9.52 19.53
CA ILE A 42 -6.65 8.51 18.50
C ILE A 42 -5.53 9.02 17.60
N LYS A 43 -4.47 8.21 17.42
CA LYS A 43 -3.31 8.57 16.62
C LYS A 43 -3.69 8.54 15.14
N ILE A 44 -3.54 9.68 14.46
CA ILE A 44 -3.78 9.82 13.02
C ILE A 44 -2.43 10.04 12.35
N SER A 45 -2.05 9.15 11.45
CA SER A 45 -0.88 9.31 10.58
C SER A 45 -1.31 9.21 9.12
N THR A 46 -0.34 9.17 8.22
CA THR A 46 -0.54 9.14 6.77
C THR A 46 0.42 8.18 6.09
N ALA A 47 -0.01 7.67 4.95
CA ALA A 47 0.80 7.02 3.94
C ALA A 47 1.13 8.02 2.82
N PHE A 48 2.34 7.92 2.29
CA PHE A 48 2.79 8.67 1.11
C PHE A 48 2.47 7.89 -0.16
N ARG A 49 1.65 8.44 -1.06
CA ARG A 49 1.21 7.74 -2.29
C ARG A 49 1.56 8.48 -3.58
N PRO A 50 2.72 8.21 -4.19
CA PRO A 50 3.23 8.95 -5.34
C PRO A 50 2.79 8.39 -6.71
N ASP A 51 1.63 7.74 -6.82
CA ASP A 51 1.18 7.07 -8.06
C ASP A 51 1.25 8.00 -9.28
N LYS A 52 0.85 9.27 -9.13
CA LYS A 52 0.86 10.26 -10.23
C LYS A 52 2.26 10.66 -10.69
N ALA A 53 3.27 10.55 -9.82
CA ALA A 53 4.67 10.77 -10.19
C ALA A 53 5.24 9.57 -10.96
N ILE A 54 4.73 8.37 -10.69
CA ILE A 54 5.21 7.11 -11.29
C ILE A 54 4.60 6.89 -12.67
N LEU A 55 3.29 7.12 -12.83
CA LEU A 55 2.54 6.80 -14.04
C LEU A 55 2.74 7.88 -15.13
N ILE A 56 3.94 7.94 -15.70
CA ILE A 56 4.37 8.97 -16.68
C ILE A 56 3.50 9.05 -17.94
N SER A 57 2.86 7.96 -18.34
CA SER A 57 1.97 7.93 -19.50
C SER A 57 0.58 8.51 -19.24
N ASN A 58 0.21 8.76 -17.98
CA ASN A 58 -1.11 9.29 -17.67
C ASN A 58 -1.32 10.69 -18.26
N ASP A 59 -2.57 10.96 -18.60
CA ASP A 59 -3.06 12.30 -18.91
C ASP A 59 -2.89 13.20 -17.67
N GLY A 60 -2.50 14.46 -17.89
CA GLY A 60 -2.28 15.43 -16.80
C GLY A 60 -0.98 15.24 -16.01
N TYR A 61 -0.07 14.35 -16.41
CA TYR A 61 1.22 14.16 -15.74
C TYR A 61 2.02 15.47 -15.61
N ASN A 62 2.08 16.29 -16.66
CA ASN A 62 2.79 17.57 -16.59
C ASN A 62 2.12 18.56 -15.64
N ASP A 63 0.79 18.57 -15.53
CA ASP A 63 0.08 19.39 -14.56
C ASP A 63 0.37 18.95 -13.13
N TYR A 64 0.52 17.63 -12.92
CA TYR A 64 0.96 17.08 -11.65
C TYR A 64 2.40 17.50 -11.31
N ILE A 65 3.34 17.40 -12.26
CA ILE A 65 4.73 17.86 -12.04
C ILE A 65 4.76 19.35 -11.71
N ASN A 66 3.97 20.18 -12.40
CA ASN A 66 3.88 21.61 -12.10
C ASN A 66 3.29 21.86 -10.69
N SER A 67 2.34 21.04 -10.24
CA SER A 67 1.80 21.11 -8.88
C SER A 67 2.86 20.73 -7.84
N LEU A 68 3.67 19.72 -8.13
CA LEU A 68 4.81 19.33 -7.29
C LEU A 68 5.85 20.45 -7.22
N GLU A 69 6.24 21.04 -8.36
CA GLU A 69 7.13 22.22 -8.45
C GLU A 69 6.67 23.35 -7.52
N ASN A 70 5.37 23.68 -7.56
CA ASN A 70 4.80 24.72 -6.71
C ASN A 70 4.93 24.42 -5.21
N VAL A 71 4.75 23.15 -4.82
CA VAL A 71 4.79 22.74 -3.41
C VAL A 71 6.23 22.64 -2.89
N VAL A 72 7.20 22.25 -3.73
CA VAL A 72 8.63 22.20 -3.34
C VAL A 72 9.34 23.54 -3.50
N GLY A 73 8.82 24.44 -4.33
CA GLY A 73 9.39 25.78 -4.57
C GLY A 73 10.61 25.78 -5.50
N THR A 74 10.85 24.69 -6.23
CA THR A 74 11.97 24.52 -7.18
C THR A 74 11.46 23.94 -8.49
N ALA A 75 12.07 24.35 -9.61
CA ALA A 75 11.70 23.85 -10.93
C ALA A 75 12.12 22.38 -11.11
N ILE A 76 11.31 21.61 -11.85
CA ILE A 76 11.52 20.18 -12.12
C ILE A 76 11.64 20.01 -13.64
N ASN A 77 12.87 20.16 -14.14
CA ASN A 77 13.18 20.09 -15.57
C ASN A 77 13.87 18.78 -15.97
N THR A 78 14.53 18.13 -15.02
CA THR A 78 15.29 16.89 -15.21
C THR A 78 14.75 15.78 -14.32
N TYR A 79 15.13 14.53 -14.61
CA TYR A 79 14.78 13.40 -13.75
C TYR A 79 15.39 13.55 -12.35
N THR A 80 16.61 14.10 -12.26
CA THR A 80 17.26 14.40 -10.98
C THR A 80 16.44 15.40 -10.17
N ASP A 81 15.95 16.48 -10.79
CA ASP A 81 15.10 17.45 -10.09
C ASP A 81 13.81 16.80 -9.54
N LEU A 82 13.24 15.84 -10.28
CA LEU A 82 12.06 15.10 -9.82
C LEU A 82 12.38 14.24 -8.60
N CYS A 83 13.50 13.51 -8.64
CA CYS A 83 13.98 12.72 -7.53
C CYS A 83 14.22 13.59 -6.28
N ASP A 84 14.88 14.74 -6.45
CA ASP A 84 15.14 15.69 -5.36
C ASP A 84 13.84 16.28 -4.78
N ALA A 85 12.89 16.64 -5.64
CA ALA A 85 11.58 17.10 -5.23
C ALA A 85 10.83 16.04 -4.41
N LEU A 86 10.78 14.79 -4.89
CA LEU A 86 10.13 13.69 -4.18
C LEU A 86 10.83 13.36 -2.86
N LYS A 87 12.16 13.37 -2.81
CA LYS A 87 12.93 13.17 -1.57
C LYS A 87 12.61 14.27 -0.54
N SER A 88 12.50 15.52 -0.99
CA SER A 88 12.07 16.65 -0.14
C SER A 88 10.64 16.45 0.39
N ARG A 89 9.72 15.93 -0.44
CA ARG A 89 8.37 15.58 0.03
C ARG A 89 8.36 14.40 1.00
N ILE A 90 9.17 13.38 0.79
CA ILE A 90 9.34 12.26 1.73
C ILE A 90 9.83 12.78 3.08
N ASP A 91 10.84 13.67 3.11
CA ASP A 91 11.32 14.32 4.33
C ASP A 91 10.21 15.12 5.03
N PHE A 92 9.44 15.92 4.28
CA PHE A 92 8.30 16.65 4.80
C PHE A 92 7.25 15.73 5.44
N PHE A 93 6.88 14.64 4.76
CA PHE A 93 5.96 13.64 5.28
C PHE A 93 6.52 12.96 6.54
N HIS A 94 7.82 12.61 6.54
CA HIS A 94 8.50 11.99 7.68
C HIS A 94 8.44 12.90 8.91
N LYS A 95 8.72 14.19 8.75
CA LYS A 95 8.63 15.21 9.81
C LYS A 95 7.19 15.38 10.35
N ASN A 96 6.19 15.04 9.55
CA ASN A 96 4.77 15.04 9.93
C ASN A 96 4.24 13.66 10.36
N GLY A 97 5.14 12.72 10.70
CA GLY A 97 4.79 11.44 11.31
C GLY A 97 4.49 10.30 10.34
N CYS A 98 4.63 10.51 9.03
CA CYS A 98 4.52 9.45 8.02
C CYS A 98 5.66 8.43 8.18
N ARG A 99 5.31 7.14 8.16
CA ARG A 99 6.27 6.02 8.24
C ARG A 99 5.99 4.92 7.21
N ILE A 100 5.12 5.21 6.25
CA ILE A 100 4.60 4.21 5.31
C ILE A 100 4.35 4.84 3.95
N SER A 101 4.64 4.10 2.89
CA SER A 101 4.25 4.45 1.52
C SER A 101 3.19 3.48 1.00
N ASP A 102 2.38 3.93 0.06
CA ASP A 102 1.41 3.11 -0.65
C ASP A 102 1.52 3.34 -2.16
N HIS A 103 1.37 2.28 -2.95
CA HIS A 103 1.43 2.34 -4.41
C HIS A 103 0.31 1.52 -5.02
N GLY A 104 -0.54 2.16 -5.82
CA GLY A 104 -1.61 1.49 -6.56
C GLY A 104 -1.23 1.28 -8.02
N LEU A 105 -0.81 0.07 -8.38
CA LEU A 105 -0.26 -0.24 -9.71
C LEU A 105 -0.97 -1.43 -10.35
N SER A 106 -0.91 -1.57 -11.67
CA SER A 106 -1.40 -2.78 -12.34
C SER A 106 -0.50 -3.98 -12.06
N HIS A 107 0.81 -3.76 -12.03
CA HIS A 107 1.87 -4.70 -11.67
C HIS A 107 3.13 -3.90 -11.31
N LEU A 108 4.15 -4.52 -10.73
CA LEU A 108 5.44 -3.85 -10.57
C LEU A 108 6.21 -3.77 -11.88
N TYR A 109 6.93 -2.67 -12.07
CA TYR A 109 7.75 -2.43 -13.24
C TYR A 109 9.20 -2.78 -12.92
N TYR A 110 9.83 -3.54 -13.81
CA TYR A 110 11.24 -3.84 -13.72
C TYR A 110 11.83 -4.07 -15.12
N GLU A 111 12.45 -3.03 -15.66
CA GLU A 111 13.18 -3.04 -16.92
C GLU A 111 14.61 -2.56 -16.68
N ASN A 112 15.55 -2.99 -17.51
CA ASN A 112 16.90 -2.40 -17.52
C ASN A 112 16.83 -0.99 -18.13
N PHE A 113 17.54 -0.06 -17.50
CA PHE A 113 17.63 1.33 -17.95
C PHE A 113 19.01 1.92 -17.66
N THR A 114 19.36 2.94 -18.42
CA THR A 114 20.48 3.84 -18.14
C THR A 114 19.95 5.21 -17.70
N GLU A 115 20.75 5.94 -16.92
CA GLU A 115 20.38 7.29 -16.49
C GLU A 115 20.10 8.24 -17.68
N ASN A 116 20.85 8.09 -18.77
CA ASN A 116 20.64 8.90 -19.99
C ASN A 116 19.30 8.60 -20.67
N GLU A 117 18.87 7.33 -20.70
CA GLU A 117 17.53 6.97 -21.21
C GLU A 117 16.44 7.63 -20.37
N ILE A 118 16.53 7.53 -19.04
CA ILE A 118 15.50 8.08 -18.14
C ILE A 118 15.42 9.61 -18.25
N ASN A 119 16.57 10.29 -18.31
CA ASN A 119 16.61 11.75 -18.54
C ASN A 119 15.97 12.13 -19.88
N THR A 120 16.24 11.36 -20.93
CA THR A 120 15.64 11.60 -22.27
C THR A 120 14.13 11.40 -22.23
N ILE A 121 13.66 10.31 -21.62
CA ILE A 121 12.23 9.99 -21.48
C ILE A 121 11.52 11.08 -20.67
N PHE A 122 12.08 11.50 -19.55
CA PHE A 122 11.48 12.54 -18.72
C PHE A 122 11.38 13.87 -19.46
N LYS A 123 12.47 14.29 -20.13
CA LYS A 123 12.47 15.50 -20.95
C LYS A 123 11.42 15.44 -22.07
N LYS A 124 11.37 14.31 -22.78
CA LYS A 124 10.36 14.04 -23.82
C LYS A 124 8.94 14.21 -23.29
N LYS A 125 8.65 13.69 -22.08
CA LYS A 125 7.35 13.91 -21.44
C LYS A 125 7.11 15.38 -21.06
N ARG A 126 8.09 16.08 -20.48
CA ARG A 126 7.97 17.52 -20.15
C ARG A 126 7.69 18.37 -21.39
N ASP A 127 8.23 17.99 -22.55
CA ASP A 127 7.96 18.59 -23.86
C ASP A 127 6.60 18.18 -24.47
N ASN A 128 5.74 17.48 -23.71
CA ASN A 128 4.43 16.96 -24.13
C ASN A 128 4.49 15.99 -25.33
N GLN A 129 5.63 15.33 -25.54
CA GLN A 129 5.74 14.31 -26.58
C GLN A 129 5.20 12.96 -26.10
N PHE A 130 4.80 12.12 -27.05
CA PHE A 130 4.29 10.77 -26.79
C PHE A 130 5.36 9.87 -26.14
N ILE A 131 4.98 9.16 -25.09
CA ILE A 131 5.83 8.16 -24.41
C ILE A 131 5.34 6.77 -24.77
N SER A 132 6.23 5.92 -25.28
CA SER A 132 5.90 4.52 -25.58
C SER A 132 5.79 3.69 -24.30
N ASP A 133 5.15 2.51 -24.39
CA ASP A 133 5.01 1.61 -23.23
C ASP A 133 6.37 1.12 -22.69
N GLU A 134 7.36 0.95 -23.57
CA GLU A 134 8.73 0.59 -23.17
C GLU A 134 9.41 1.74 -22.42
N GLU A 135 9.32 2.97 -22.95
CA GLU A 135 9.84 4.17 -22.30
C GLU A 135 9.19 4.39 -20.93
N ALA A 136 7.86 4.22 -20.85
CA ALA A 136 7.12 4.32 -19.61
C ALA A 136 7.59 3.28 -18.58
N SER A 137 7.72 2.01 -19.00
CA SER A 137 8.15 0.91 -18.12
C SER A 137 9.56 1.14 -17.57
N LYS A 138 10.50 1.65 -18.39
CA LYS A 138 11.84 2.03 -17.93
C LYS A 138 11.80 3.15 -16.89
N PHE A 139 11.05 4.22 -17.17
CA PHE A 139 10.88 5.34 -16.23
C PHE A 139 10.25 4.89 -14.90
N GLN A 140 9.18 4.12 -14.97
CA GLN A 140 8.48 3.58 -13.79
C GLN A 140 9.41 2.69 -12.96
N SER A 141 10.21 1.84 -13.61
CA SER A 141 11.21 1.00 -12.94
C SER A 141 12.25 1.84 -12.19
N ALA A 142 12.80 2.86 -12.86
CA ALA A 142 13.79 3.75 -12.28
C ALA A 142 13.26 4.53 -11.08
N LEU A 143 12.07 5.13 -11.21
CA LEU A 143 11.49 5.94 -10.15
C LEU A 143 11.04 5.09 -8.96
N LEU A 144 10.46 3.92 -9.19
CA LEU A 144 10.07 3.01 -8.10
C LEU A 144 11.29 2.53 -7.30
N LEU A 145 12.39 2.17 -7.97
CA LEU A 145 13.63 1.80 -7.28
C LEU A 145 14.18 2.97 -6.47
N PHE A 146 14.23 4.18 -7.04
CA PHE A 146 14.65 5.39 -6.33
C PHE A 146 13.80 5.63 -5.07
N LEU A 147 12.47 5.56 -5.20
CA LEU A 147 11.53 5.76 -4.10
C LEU A 147 11.75 4.72 -3.00
N CYS A 148 11.82 3.43 -3.35
CA CYS A 148 11.98 2.36 -2.37
C CYS A 148 13.34 2.38 -1.66
N GLU A 149 14.42 2.71 -2.38
CA GLU A 149 15.71 2.95 -1.74
C GLU A 149 15.68 4.18 -0.82
N THR A 150 14.93 5.23 -1.18
CA THR A 150 14.73 6.38 -0.30
C THR A 150 13.90 6.03 0.92
N TYR A 151 12.81 5.26 0.78
CA TYR A 151 12.02 4.77 1.92
C TYR A 151 12.88 3.99 2.91
N HIS A 152 13.84 3.21 2.41
CA HIS A 152 14.80 2.50 3.24
C HIS A 152 15.68 3.44 4.07
N GLU A 153 16.18 4.53 3.47
CA GLU A 153 16.93 5.58 4.21
C GLU A 153 16.13 6.16 5.39
N TYR A 154 14.80 6.24 5.26
CA TYR A 154 13.89 6.75 6.29
C TYR A 154 13.29 5.66 7.20
N GLY A 155 13.63 4.38 6.99
CA GLY A 155 13.09 3.26 7.76
C GLY A 155 11.58 3.07 7.60
N TRP A 156 11.02 3.36 6.43
CA TRP A 156 9.59 3.26 6.18
C TRP A 156 9.14 1.83 5.83
N VAL A 157 7.85 1.58 5.99
CA VAL A 157 7.16 0.42 5.40
C VAL A 157 6.69 0.77 3.99
N GLN A 158 6.78 -0.14 3.03
CA GLN A 158 6.25 0.04 1.69
C GLN A 158 5.10 -0.92 1.38
N GLN A 159 4.05 -0.41 0.73
CA GLN A 159 2.89 -1.20 0.30
C GLN A 159 2.72 -1.15 -1.21
N PHE A 160 2.29 -2.28 -1.78
CA PHE A 160 1.99 -2.42 -3.20
C PHE A 160 0.62 -3.07 -3.40
N HIS A 161 -0.34 -2.29 -3.87
CA HIS A 161 -1.68 -2.73 -4.24
C HIS A 161 -1.74 -3.01 -5.74
N LEU A 162 -1.74 -4.29 -6.12
CA LEU A 162 -1.50 -4.74 -7.50
C LEU A 162 -2.74 -5.34 -8.16
N GLY A 163 -2.95 -5.01 -9.43
CA GLY A 163 -3.90 -5.72 -10.29
C GLY A 163 -5.22 -5.02 -10.57
N ALA A 164 -5.37 -3.73 -10.23
CA ALA A 164 -6.55 -2.96 -10.60
C ALA A 164 -6.57 -2.63 -12.10
N LEU A 165 -7.69 -2.94 -12.76
CA LEU A 165 -8.02 -2.46 -14.10
C LEU A 165 -8.96 -1.26 -13.94
N ARG A 166 -8.45 -0.05 -14.18
CA ARG A 166 -9.13 1.20 -13.81
C ARG A 166 -9.78 1.89 -15.00
N ASN A 167 -10.79 2.72 -14.70
CA ASN A 167 -11.41 3.65 -15.63
C ASN A 167 -11.99 3.00 -16.90
N ASN A 168 -12.54 1.79 -16.77
CA ASN A 168 -13.03 0.97 -17.88
C ASN A 168 -14.16 1.64 -18.69
N ASN A 169 -14.89 2.57 -18.06
CA ASN A 169 -16.01 3.26 -18.67
C ASN A 169 -15.63 4.69 -19.06
N THR A 170 -15.09 4.87 -20.28
CA THR A 170 -14.65 6.18 -20.81
C THR A 170 -15.75 7.24 -20.76
N ARG A 171 -17.01 6.86 -20.99
CA ARG A 171 -18.14 7.80 -20.94
C ARG A 171 -18.32 8.35 -19.54
N MET A 172 -18.26 7.49 -18.52
CA MET A 172 -18.45 7.90 -17.13
C MET A 172 -17.21 8.59 -16.55
N LEU A 173 -16.01 8.22 -16.98
CA LEU A 173 -14.79 8.93 -16.63
C LEU A 173 -14.87 10.42 -17.01
N LYS A 174 -15.40 10.74 -18.20
CA LYS A 174 -15.59 12.13 -18.64
C LYS A 174 -16.62 12.91 -17.82
N ILE A 175 -17.61 12.23 -17.21
CA ILE A 175 -18.72 12.86 -16.48
C ILE A 175 -18.40 12.99 -14.99
N LEU A 176 -17.87 11.92 -14.38
CA LEU A 176 -17.71 11.78 -12.94
C LEU A 176 -16.25 11.79 -12.48
N GLY A 177 -15.30 11.61 -13.40
CA GLY A 177 -13.89 11.40 -13.05
C GLY A 177 -13.60 9.99 -12.50
N PRO A 178 -12.35 9.76 -12.05
CA PRO A 178 -11.90 8.49 -11.50
C PRO A 178 -12.56 8.15 -10.16
N ASP A 179 -12.33 6.91 -9.67
CA ASP A 179 -12.79 6.43 -8.35
C ASP A 179 -14.31 6.49 -8.13
N THR A 180 -15.09 6.30 -9.20
CA THR A 180 -16.56 6.39 -9.21
C THR A 180 -17.26 5.06 -9.54
N GLY A 181 -16.59 3.93 -9.28
CA GLY A 181 -17.17 2.58 -9.37
C GLY A 181 -17.05 1.90 -10.74
N TRP A 182 -16.13 2.34 -11.60
CA TRP A 182 -15.90 1.80 -12.95
C TRP A 182 -14.57 1.05 -13.09
N ASP A 183 -14.04 0.59 -11.96
CA ASP A 183 -12.80 -0.18 -11.85
C ASP A 183 -13.14 -1.65 -11.58
N SER A 184 -12.29 -2.57 -12.01
CA SER A 184 -12.48 -4.01 -11.85
C SER A 184 -11.16 -4.74 -11.59
N ILE A 185 -11.26 -6.06 -11.40
CA ILE A 185 -10.12 -6.96 -11.32
C ILE A 185 -9.45 -7.05 -12.70
N GLY A 186 -8.14 -6.81 -12.77
CA GLY A 186 -7.30 -7.09 -13.94
C GLY A 186 -6.56 -8.42 -13.83
N ASP A 187 -5.96 -8.87 -14.93
CA ASP A 187 -5.28 -10.16 -15.08
C ASP A 187 -3.82 -10.02 -15.53
N TYR A 188 -3.14 -9.02 -14.98
CA TYR A 188 -1.74 -8.74 -15.30
C TYR A 188 -0.80 -9.79 -14.67
N PRO A 189 0.17 -10.35 -15.41
CA PRO A 189 1.18 -11.23 -14.83
C PRO A 189 1.99 -10.54 -13.72
N GLN A 190 1.96 -11.09 -12.50
CA GLN A 190 2.62 -10.48 -11.33
C GLN A 190 4.03 -11.03 -11.07
N ALA A 191 4.20 -12.35 -11.16
CA ALA A 191 5.29 -13.06 -10.48
C ALA A 191 6.71 -12.60 -10.88
N GLN A 192 7.01 -12.54 -12.18
CA GLN A 192 8.38 -12.31 -12.66
C GLN A 192 8.88 -10.91 -12.32
N LYS A 193 8.10 -9.87 -12.63
CA LYS A 193 8.50 -8.48 -12.38
C LYS A 193 8.51 -8.15 -10.89
N LEU A 194 7.55 -8.69 -10.13
CA LEU A 194 7.55 -8.56 -8.67
C LEU A 194 8.81 -9.17 -8.05
N SER A 195 9.17 -10.40 -8.44
CA SER A 195 10.39 -11.07 -7.97
C SER A 195 11.65 -10.27 -8.30
N ALA A 196 11.79 -9.85 -9.56
CA ALA A 196 12.97 -9.10 -10.02
C ALA A 196 13.11 -7.75 -9.30
N PHE A 197 11.99 -7.04 -9.10
CA PHE A 197 11.96 -5.77 -8.38
C PHE A 197 12.39 -5.93 -6.91
N LEU A 198 11.78 -6.87 -6.18
CA LEU A 198 12.12 -7.13 -4.78
C LEU A 198 13.58 -7.57 -4.63
N ASN A 199 14.06 -8.46 -5.51
CA ASN A 199 15.46 -8.88 -5.55
C ASN A 199 16.43 -7.73 -5.83
N SER A 200 16.06 -6.76 -6.66
CA SER A 200 16.92 -5.59 -6.93
C SER A 200 17.15 -4.74 -5.68
N LEU A 201 16.14 -4.60 -4.83
CA LEU A 201 16.26 -3.91 -3.54
C LEU A 201 17.02 -4.77 -2.51
N ASP A 202 16.67 -6.05 -2.41
CA ASP A 202 17.23 -6.98 -1.43
C ASP A 202 18.72 -7.27 -1.67
N SER A 203 19.14 -7.41 -2.94
CA SER A 203 20.55 -7.58 -3.33
C SER A 203 21.46 -6.41 -2.94
N LYS A 204 20.88 -5.25 -2.58
CA LYS A 204 21.59 -4.07 -2.08
C LYS A 204 21.41 -3.88 -0.57
N ASP A 205 20.74 -4.81 0.11
CA ASP A 205 20.29 -4.68 1.50
C ASP A 205 19.46 -3.41 1.74
N LYS A 206 18.56 -3.12 0.79
CA LYS A 206 17.68 -1.93 0.80
C LYS A 206 16.19 -2.28 0.74
N LEU A 207 15.83 -3.56 0.88
CA LEU A 207 14.43 -3.96 0.91
C LEU A 207 13.80 -3.61 2.26
N CYS A 208 12.83 -2.70 2.24
CA CYS A 208 12.06 -2.31 3.41
C CYS A 208 11.15 -3.44 3.93
N LYS A 209 10.61 -3.27 5.14
CA LYS A 209 9.32 -3.89 5.52
C LYS A 209 8.32 -3.66 4.39
N THR A 210 7.78 -4.73 3.80
CA THR A 210 6.99 -4.67 2.56
C THR A 210 5.67 -5.41 2.72
N ILE A 211 4.58 -4.83 2.24
CA ILE A 211 3.27 -5.50 2.16
C ILE A 211 2.80 -5.53 0.71
N ILE A 212 2.53 -6.71 0.18
CA ILE A 212 1.99 -6.89 -1.17
C ILE A 212 0.53 -7.32 -1.11
N TYR A 213 -0.29 -6.77 -2.01
CA TYR A 213 -1.70 -7.10 -2.18
C TYR A 213 -1.98 -7.39 -3.65
N ASN A 214 -2.82 -8.38 -3.91
CA ASN A 214 -3.36 -8.70 -5.22
C ASN A 214 -4.87 -8.43 -5.25
N LEU A 215 -5.37 -7.93 -6.38
CA LEU A 215 -6.80 -7.78 -6.63
C LEU A 215 -7.42 -9.01 -7.29
N ASN A 216 -6.61 -9.77 -8.03
CA ASN A 216 -7.03 -11.00 -8.69
C ASN A 216 -6.74 -12.22 -7.81
N PRO A 217 -7.76 -12.99 -7.38
CA PRO A 217 -7.55 -14.11 -6.48
C PRO A 217 -6.77 -15.27 -7.11
N ALA A 218 -6.59 -15.28 -8.43
CA ALA A 218 -5.71 -16.24 -9.11
C ALA A 218 -4.22 -16.05 -8.74
N ASP A 219 -3.85 -14.88 -8.22
CA ASP A 219 -2.48 -14.57 -7.77
C ASP A 219 -2.25 -14.88 -6.28
N ASN A 220 -3.23 -15.44 -5.56
CA ASN A 220 -3.12 -15.68 -4.12
C ASN A 220 -1.87 -16.51 -3.76
N GLU A 221 -1.70 -17.67 -4.39
CA GLU A 221 -0.56 -18.56 -4.16
C GLU A 221 0.75 -17.94 -4.65
N VAL A 222 0.69 -17.12 -5.71
CA VAL A 222 1.85 -16.37 -6.20
C VAL A 222 2.32 -15.39 -5.13
N MET A 223 1.43 -14.58 -4.55
CA MET A 223 1.78 -13.62 -3.50
C MET A 223 2.23 -14.33 -2.21
N ALA A 224 1.52 -15.37 -1.78
CA ALA A 224 1.82 -16.12 -0.57
C ALA A 224 3.21 -16.78 -0.62
N THR A 225 3.62 -17.29 -1.78
CA THR A 225 4.96 -17.88 -1.95
C THR A 225 6.02 -16.83 -2.24
N MET A 226 5.68 -15.70 -2.89
CA MET A 226 6.62 -14.62 -3.19
C MET A 226 7.24 -14.03 -1.92
N ILE A 227 6.43 -13.80 -0.88
CA ILE A 227 6.93 -13.21 0.37
C ILE A 227 7.97 -14.11 1.06
N GLY A 228 7.90 -15.43 0.85
CA GLY A 228 8.84 -16.39 1.43
C GLY A 228 10.27 -16.22 0.93
N ASN A 229 10.45 -15.69 -0.28
CA ASN A 229 11.77 -15.47 -0.88
C ASN A 229 12.58 -14.35 -0.18
N PHE A 230 11.90 -13.44 0.52
CA PHE A 230 12.49 -12.19 1.01
C PHE A 230 12.28 -11.96 2.52
N ASN A 231 11.90 -13.00 3.26
CA ASN A 231 11.88 -12.98 4.72
C ASN A 231 13.25 -13.47 5.24
N ASP A 232 14.06 -12.54 5.75
CA ASP A 232 15.47 -12.75 6.13
C ASP A 232 15.71 -13.00 7.64
N GLY A 233 14.65 -12.94 8.46
CA GLY A 233 14.73 -13.13 9.91
C GLY A 233 15.11 -11.87 10.72
N SER A 234 15.39 -10.74 10.06
CA SER A 234 15.68 -9.46 10.74
C SER A 234 14.45 -8.87 11.43
N VAL A 235 13.27 -9.08 10.84
CA VAL A 235 11.96 -8.64 11.33
C VAL A 235 10.98 -9.80 11.20
N LYS A 236 10.10 -9.98 12.20
CA LYS A 236 9.03 -10.98 12.15
C LYS A 236 8.11 -10.71 10.95
N GLY A 237 8.25 -11.52 9.91
CA GLY A 237 7.51 -11.37 8.65
C GLY A 237 7.81 -10.02 7.98
N LYS A 238 9.09 -9.73 7.71
CA LYS A 238 9.56 -8.52 6.99
C LYS A 238 8.72 -8.25 5.74
N VAL A 239 8.46 -9.28 4.92
CA VAL A 239 7.57 -9.19 3.77
C VAL A 239 6.25 -9.92 4.07
N GLN A 240 5.15 -9.19 3.96
CA GLN A 240 3.79 -9.63 4.27
C GLN A 240 2.95 -9.72 3.00
N TRP A 241 2.09 -10.75 2.94
CA TRP A 241 0.97 -10.76 2.01
C TRP A 241 -0.26 -10.25 2.76
N GLY A 242 -0.81 -9.13 2.30
CA GLY A 242 -1.88 -8.43 2.98
C GLY A 242 -3.22 -9.17 2.94
N SER A 243 -4.19 -8.66 3.72
CA SER A 243 -5.57 -9.17 3.74
C SER A 243 -6.23 -9.09 2.35
N GLY A 244 -7.34 -9.80 2.17
CA GLY A 244 -8.14 -9.73 0.94
C GLY A 244 -8.49 -8.28 0.60
N TRP A 245 -8.03 -7.81 -0.55
CA TRP A 245 -8.13 -6.40 -0.94
C TRP A 245 -9.37 -6.11 -1.79
N TRP A 246 -10.08 -5.02 -1.45
CA TRP A 246 -11.18 -4.44 -2.22
C TRP A 246 -12.29 -5.44 -2.57
N PHE A 247 -12.36 -5.95 -3.80
CA PHE A 247 -13.38 -6.95 -4.20
C PHE A 247 -13.24 -8.28 -3.43
N LEU A 248 -12.04 -8.53 -2.88
CA LEU A 248 -11.72 -9.69 -2.08
C LEU A 248 -11.94 -9.47 -0.58
N ASP A 249 -12.27 -8.24 -0.14
CA ASP A 249 -12.64 -7.93 1.25
C ASP A 249 -14.10 -8.34 1.55
N GLN A 250 -14.33 -9.64 1.47
CA GLN A 250 -15.58 -10.33 1.77
C GLN A 250 -15.27 -11.77 2.20
N LYS A 251 -16.26 -12.51 2.72
CA LYS A 251 -16.04 -13.80 3.39
C LYS A 251 -15.26 -14.82 2.54
N ASP A 252 -15.62 -15.02 1.28
CA ASP A 252 -14.95 -15.97 0.39
C ASP A 252 -13.50 -15.55 0.11
N GLY A 253 -13.27 -14.27 -0.22
CA GLY A 253 -11.95 -13.73 -0.51
C GLY A 253 -11.02 -13.78 0.71
N MET A 254 -11.49 -13.35 1.88
CA MET A 254 -10.74 -13.45 3.13
C MET A 254 -10.47 -14.90 3.53
N THR A 255 -11.45 -15.81 3.36
CA THR A 255 -11.26 -17.23 3.68
C THR A 255 -10.17 -17.84 2.80
N LYS A 256 -10.20 -17.57 1.50
CA LYS A 256 -9.16 -18.02 0.57
C LYS A 256 -7.79 -17.44 0.92
N GLN A 257 -7.71 -16.13 1.18
CA GLN A 257 -6.46 -15.47 1.55
C GLN A 257 -5.86 -16.07 2.83
N ILE A 258 -6.67 -16.22 3.90
CA ILE A 258 -6.22 -16.79 5.18
C ILE A 258 -5.76 -18.24 5.01
N ASN A 259 -6.53 -19.07 4.30
CA ASN A 259 -6.16 -20.47 4.08
C ASN A 259 -4.87 -20.62 3.26
N THR A 260 -4.72 -19.83 2.19
CA THR A 260 -3.49 -19.86 1.37
C THR A 260 -2.29 -19.37 2.20
N LEU A 261 -2.43 -18.30 2.99
CA LEU A 261 -1.36 -17.79 3.85
C LEU A 261 -1.00 -18.79 4.96
N SER A 262 -2.00 -19.46 5.54
CA SER A 262 -1.80 -20.52 6.54
C SER A 262 -1.03 -21.71 5.95
N SER A 263 -1.32 -22.08 4.70
CA SER A 263 -0.72 -23.23 4.03
C SER A 263 0.70 -22.97 3.52
N MET A 264 0.99 -21.75 3.06
CA MET A 264 2.23 -21.42 2.33
C MET A 264 3.15 -20.43 3.07
N GLY A 265 2.68 -19.85 4.17
CA GLY A 265 3.42 -18.89 4.98
C GLY A 265 3.23 -19.15 6.48
N LEU A 266 3.31 -18.08 7.27
CA LEU A 266 3.14 -18.13 8.73
C LEU A 266 1.98 -17.23 9.14
N ILE A 267 0.79 -17.81 9.30
CA ILE A 267 -0.41 -17.07 9.71
C ILE A 267 -0.24 -16.36 11.07
N SER A 268 0.61 -16.90 11.96
CA SER A 268 0.94 -16.28 13.25
C SER A 268 1.75 -14.97 13.15
N CYS A 269 2.32 -14.68 11.98
CA CYS A 269 3.01 -13.44 11.67
C CYS A 269 2.13 -12.45 10.90
N PHE A 270 0.90 -12.83 10.55
CA PHE A 270 0.02 -12.01 9.73
C PHE A 270 -0.36 -10.71 10.46
N ILE A 271 -0.14 -9.58 9.79
CA ILE A 271 -0.45 -8.24 10.31
C ILE A 271 -1.94 -7.91 10.31
N GLY A 272 -2.77 -8.77 9.70
CA GLY A 272 -4.22 -8.71 9.83
C GLY A 272 -4.90 -7.70 8.92
N MET A 273 -5.95 -7.07 9.45
CA MET A 273 -6.97 -6.36 8.68
C MET A 273 -6.72 -4.85 8.62
N LEU A 274 -7.07 -4.24 7.49
CA LEU A 274 -7.25 -2.80 7.29
C LEU A 274 -8.59 -2.55 6.58
N THR A 275 -9.18 -1.37 6.76
CA THR A 275 -10.50 -1.08 6.16
C THR A 275 -10.45 -0.70 4.68
N ASP A 276 -9.34 -0.12 4.21
CA ASP A 276 -9.18 0.49 2.88
C ASP A 276 -10.43 1.28 2.42
N SER A 277 -10.87 2.23 3.27
CA SER A 277 -12.17 2.86 3.11
C SER A 277 -12.13 4.35 3.44
N ARG A 278 -12.92 5.11 2.68
CA ARG A 278 -13.23 6.52 2.95
C ARG A 278 -14.42 6.73 3.90
N SER A 279 -15.08 5.66 4.36
CA SER A 279 -16.25 5.73 5.24
C SER A 279 -15.88 5.53 6.71
N PHE A 280 -16.30 6.45 7.58
CA PHE A 280 -16.18 6.27 9.04
C PHE A 280 -17.08 5.16 9.61
N LEU A 281 -17.96 4.58 8.79
CA LEU A 281 -18.78 3.42 9.13
C LEU A 281 -18.16 2.09 8.65
N SER A 282 -16.88 2.10 8.27
CA SER A 282 -16.19 0.91 7.74
C SER A 282 -15.60 -0.01 8.81
N PHE A 283 -15.45 0.43 10.06
CA PHE A 283 -14.85 -0.38 11.13
C PHE A 283 -15.53 -1.72 11.44
N PRO A 284 -16.85 -1.93 11.17
CA PRO A 284 -17.43 -3.27 11.18
C PRO A 284 -16.72 -4.29 10.26
N ARG A 285 -15.93 -3.85 9.27
CA ARG A 285 -15.05 -4.74 8.49
C ARG A 285 -14.02 -5.47 9.38
N HIS A 286 -13.49 -4.82 10.42
CA HIS A 286 -12.63 -5.50 11.40
C HIS A 286 -13.39 -6.57 12.19
N GLU A 287 -14.64 -6.29 12.60
CA GLU A 287 -15.47 -7.29 13.25
C GLU A 287 -15.73 -8.49 12.32
N TYR A 288 -16.07 -8.20 11.06
CA TYR A 288 -16.33 -9.21 10.04
C TYR A 288 -15.11 -10.11 9.80
N PHE A 289 -13.93 -9.52 9.63
CA PHE A 289 -12.65 -10.23 9.55
C PHE A 289 -12.39 -11.11 10.78
N ARG A 290 -12.51 -10.54 12.00
CA ARG A 290 -12.26 -11.26 13.25
C ARG A 290 -13.19 -12.46 13.42
N ARG A 291 -14.47 -12.33 13.06
CA ARG A 291 -15.43 -13.44 13.08
C ARG A 291 -15.04 -14.54 12.11
N ILE A 292 -14.60 -14.20 10.90
CA ILE A 292 -14.13 -15.17 9.91
C ILE A 292 -12.90 -15.91 10.44
N LEU A 293 -11.89 -15.19 10.93
CA LEU A 293 -10.67 -15.77 11.51
C LEU A 293 -10.99 -16.73 12.65
N CYS A 294 -11.77 -16.30 13.65
CA CYS A 294 -12.14 -17.15 14.79
C CYS A 294 -12.94 -18.38 14.36
N ASN A 295 -13.82 -18.25 13.36
CA ASN A 295 -14.58 -19.39 12.84
C ASN A 295 -13.69 -20.39 12.12
N LEU A 296 -12.71 -19.93 11.32
CA LEU A 296 -11.76 -20.81 10.65
C LEU A 296 -10.96 -21.63 11.66
N LEU A 297 -10.30 -20.95 12.62
CA LEU A 297 -9.53 -21.62 13.66
C LEU A 297 -10.40 -22.55 14.53
N GLY A 298 -11.63 -22.14 14.86
CA GLY A 298 -12.57 -22.96 15.63
C GLY A 298 -12.99 -24.24 14.92
N GLU A 299 -13.19 -24.19 13.60
CA GLU A 299 -13.49 -25.39 12.81
C GLU A 299 -12.27 -26.33 12.69
N GLU A 300 -11.06 -25.80 12.53
CA GLU A 300 -9.82 -26.61 12.53
C GLU A 300 -9.60 -27.31 13.88
N ILE A 301 -9.86 -26.63 15.01
CA ILE A 301 -9.83 -27.24 16.36
C ILE A 301 -10.87 -28.36 16.47
N LYS A 302 -12.11 -28.11 16.02
CA LYS A 302 -13.19 -29.10 16.07
C LYS A 302 -12.89 -30.36 15.27
N LYS A 303 -12.16 -30.23 14.15
CA LYS A 303 -11.69 -31.36 13.32
C LYS A 303 -10.45 -32.06 13.89
N GLY A 304 -9.79 -31.49 14.90
CA GLY A 304 -8.53 -31.99 15.43
C GLY A 304 -7.32 -31.66 14.57
N GLU A 305 -7.43 -30.68 13.66
CA GLU A 305 -6.33 -30.17 12.84
C GLU A 305 -5.44 -29.21 13.65
N LEU A 306 -6.05 -28.47 14.60
CA LEU A 306 -5.36 -27.65 15.60
C LEU A 306 -5.60 -28.16 17.03
N PRO A 307 -4.65 -27.96 17.96
CA PRO A 307 -4.85 -28.28 19.36
C PRO A 307 -5.94 -27.38 19.97
N ASN A 308 -6.75 -27.97 20.86
CA ASN A 308 -7.72 -27.22 21.66
C ASN A 308 -7.05 -26.53 22.87
N ASP A 309 -6.06 -25.68 22.58
CA ASP A 309 -5.38 -24.82 23.57
C ASP A 309 -5.87 -23.38 23.41
N MET A 310 -6.86 -23.01 24.22
CA MET A 310 -7.52 -21.71 24.13
C MET A 310 -6.61 -20.54 24.50
N GLU A 311 -5.57 -20.76 25.31
CA GLU A 311 -4.62 -19.70 25.65
C GLU A 311 -3.73 -19.41 24.44
N TRP A 312 -3.19 -20.46 23.81
CA TRP A 312 -2.38 -20.33 22.61
C TRP A 312 -3.16 -19.77 21.42
N ILE A 313 -4.36 -20.30 21.15
CA ILE A 313 -5.23 -19.82 20.06
C ILE A 313 -5.72 -18.40 20.34
N GLY A 314 -6.09 -18.08 21.59
CA GLY A 314 -6.50 -16.73 21.98
C GLY A 314 -5.39 -15.70 21.77
N LYS A 315 -4.14 -16.07 22.04
CA LYS A 315 -2.97 -15.24 21.73
C LYS A 315 -2.81 -15.03 20.23
N LEU A 316 -2.90 -16.09 19.43
CA LEU A 316 -2.81 -16.02 17.96
C LEU A 316 -3.86 -15.06 17.38
N VAL A 317 -5.12 -15.20 17.81
CA VAL A 317 -6.22 -14.31 17.39
C VAL A 317 -5.95 -12.86 17.78
N SER A 318 -5.47 -12.62 19.00
CA SER A 318 -5.15 -11.28 19.49
C SER A 318 -3.98 -10.63 18.71
N ASP A 319 -2.98 -11.44 18.37
CA ASP A 319 -1.83 -11.00 17.59
C ASP A 319 -2.24 -10.58 16.18
N ILE A 320 -2.98 -11.43 15.47
CA ILE A 320 -3.48 -11.12 14.11
C ILE A 320 -4.48 -9.95 14.14
N SER A 321 -5.29 -9.84 15.20
CA SER A 321 -6.31 -8.80 15.31
C SER A 321 -5.77 -7.41 15.64
N TYR A 322 -4.53 -7.32 16.13
CA TYR A 322 -3.94 -6.08 16.63
C TYR A 322 -2.41 -6.11 16.86
N ASN A 323 -1.87 -7.02 17.69
CA ASN A 323 -0.49 -6.88 18.18
C ASN A 323 0.57 -6.97 17.07
N ASN A 324 0.35 -7.82 16.06
CA ASN A 324 1.27 -7.96 14.94
C ASN A 324 1.39 -6.65 14.16
N ALA A 325 0.26 -6.00 13.82
CA ALA A 325 0.28 -4.69 13.17
C ALA A 325 0.97 -3.64 14.04
N LYS A 326 0.65 -3.59 15.34
CA LYS A 326 1.27 -2.64 16.27
C LYS A 326 2.80 -2.76 16.27
N ALA A 327 3.31 -3.99 16.37
CA ALA A 327 4.74 -4.26 16.33
C ALA A 327 5.36 -3.98 14.95
N TYR A 328 4.67 -4.39 13.87
CA TYR A 328 5.18 -4.24 12.50
C TYR A 328 5.30 -2.78 12.07
N PHE A 329 4.44 -1.90 12.58
CA PHE A 329 4.45 -0.47 12.27
C PHE A 329 5.06 0.42 13.37
N ASP A 330 5.66 -0.19 14.40
CA ASP A 330 6.29 0.51 15.53
C ASP A 330 5.34 1.56 16.20
N LEU A 331 4.08 1.16 16.42
CA LEU A 331 2.98 2.07 16.77
C LEU A 331 2.81 2.43 18.24
#